data_AF-A0A1V5YHF0-F1
#
_entry.id   AF-A0A1V5YHF0-F1
#
_cell.length_a   1.000
_cell.length_b   1.000
_cell.length_c   1.000
_cell.angle_alpha   90.00
_cell.angle_beta   90.00
_cell.angle_gamma   90.00
#
_symmetry.space_group_name_H-M   'P 1'
#
loop_
_entity.id
_entity.type
_entity.pdbx_description
1 polymer ?
#
loop_
_entity_poly.entity_id
_entity_poly.type
_entity_poly.pdbx_seq_one_letter_code
_entity_poly.pdbx_strand_id
1 'polypeptide(L)'
;MKGQRLIELASDLLERFCLDIPTRPVGRDGNRKATDLFAARMRNCSFDVSCPEFRCIDWATEGAWLQTTAGRTVAHASPYSPGCDTRGRLRVASTVADLEAADLALALRGLLPELPG
;
A
#
# COMPACT_ATOMS: atom_id res chain seq x y z
N MET A 1 14.82 17.42 -30.75
CA MET A 1 14.28 16.11 -31.22
C MET A 1 14.52 14.91 -30.29
N LYS A 2 15.61 14.81 -29.50
CA LYS A 2 15.78 13.69 -28.54
C LYS A 2 14.99 13.88 -27.24
N GLY A 3 15.05 15.07 -26.62
CA GLY A 3 14.33 15.37 -25.38
C GLY A 3 12.81 15.23 -25.50
N GLN A 4 12.23 15.69 -26.62
CA GLN A 4 10.80 15.57 -26.89
C GLN A 4 10.30 14.11 -26.87
N ARG A 5 11.05 13.20 -27.51
CA ARG A 5 10.71 11.77 -27.53
C ARG A 5 10.81 11.10 -26.17
N LEU A 6 11.72 11.57 -25.30
CA LEU A 6 11.82 11.08 -23.93
C LEU A 6 10.65 11.55 -23.06
N ILE A 7 10.21 12.80 -23.27
CA ILE A 7 9.03 13.35 -22.59
C ILE A 7 7.78 12.57 -23.01
N GLU A 8 7.60 12.32 -24.31
CA GLU A 8 6.47 11.53 -24.83
C GLU A 8 6.46 10.11 -24.25
N LEU A 9 7.61 9.44 -24.21
CA LEU A 9 7.74 8.11 -23.60
C LEU A 9 7.42 8.13 -22.10
N ALA A 10 7.93 9.10 -21.36
CA ALA A 10 7.68 9.22 -19.93
C ALA A 10 6.21 9.51 -19.64
N SER A 11 5.58 10.39 -20.42
CA SER A 11 4.15 10.71 -20.29
C SER A 11 3.26 9.50 -20.57
N ASP A 12 3.52 8.75 -21.66
CA ASP A 12 2.79 7.50 -21.97
C ASP A 12 2.94 6.48 -20.82
N LEU A 13 4.15 6.28 -20.32
CA LEU A 13 4.39 5.38 -19.18
C LEU A 13 3.65 5.83 -17.92
N LEU A 14 3.67 7.13 -17.59
CA LEU A 14 2.97 7.67 -16.43
C LEU A 14 1.46 7.51 -16.57
N GLU A 15 0.90 7.74 -17.76
CA GLU A 15 -0.53 7.55 -18.02
C GLU A 15 -0.92 6.09 -17.79
N ARG A 16 -0.21 5.14 -18.41
CA ARG A 16 -0.44 3.70 -18.22
C ARG A 16 -0.30 3.28 -16.77
N PHE A 17 0.73 3.76 -16.09
CA PHE A 17 0.96 3.44 -14.69
C PHE A 17 -0.09 4.04 -13.77
N CYS A 18 -0.54 5.27 -13.99
CA CYS A 18 -1.48 5.90 -13.08
C CYS A 18 -2.93 5.51 -13.34
N LEU A 19 -3.30 5.25 -14.59
CA LEU A 19 -4.69 5.01 -14.99
C LEU A 19 -5.00 3.53 -15.20
N ASP A 20 -4.12 2.78 -15.85
CA ASP A 20 -4.38 1.36 -16.19
C ASP A 20 -3.90 0.40 -15.08
N ILE A 21 -2.85 0.79 -14.33
CA ILE A 21 -2.23 -0.03 -13.27
C ILE A 21 -2.19 0.76 -11.94
N PRO A 22 -3.35 1.10 -11.34
CA PRO A 22 -3.44 2.07 -10.25
C PRO A 22 -2.72 1.65 -8.96
N THR A 23 -2.48 0.36 -8.76
CA THR A 23 -1.69 -0.14 -7.63
C THR A 23 -0.60 -1.11 -8.11
N ARG A 24 0.59 -1.00 -7.52
CA ARG A 24 1.75 -1.87 -7.82
C ARG A 24 2.45 -2.40 -6.56
N PRO A 25 1.75 -2.98 -5.56
CA PRO A 25 2.44 -3.62 -4.45
C PRO A 25 3.28 -4.79 -4.95
N VAL A 26 4.45 -5.00 -4.34
CA VAL A 26 5.31 -6.16 -4.61
C VAL A 26 4.50 -7.45 -4.41
N GLY A 27 4.74 -8.47 -5.25
CA GLY A 27 4.00 -9.73 -5.23
C GLY A 27 2.67 -9.74 -5.99
N ARG A 28 2.02 -8.58 -6.14
CA ARG A 28 0.72 -8.47 -6.83
C ARG A 28 0.84 -8.40 -8.35
N ASP A 29 -0.26 -8.74 -9.02
CA ASP A 29 -0.41 -8.69 -10.47
C ASP A 29 -0.06 -7.33 -11.08
N GLY A 30 -0.45 -6.23 -10.41
CA GLY A 30 -0.17 -4.88 -10.88
C GLY A 30 1.33 -4.60 -11.01
N ASN A 31 2.14 -5.10 -10.07
CA ASN A 31 3.59 -4.97 -10.16
C ASN A 31 4.16 -5.74 -11.37
N ARG A 32 3.72 -6.99 -11.59
CA ARG A 32 4.17 -7.80 -12.74
C ARG A 32 3.80 -7.14 -14.07
N LYS A 33 2.55 -6.70 -14.22
CA LYS A 33 2.07 -5.97 -15.41
C LYS A 33 2.89 -4.71 -15.69
N ALA A 34 3.24 -3.95 -14.64
CA ALA A 34 4.06 -2.75 -14.79
C ALA A 34 5.49 -3.08 -15.24
N THR A 35 6.10 -4.12 -14.67
CA THR A 35 7.43 -4.61 -15.07
C THR A 35 7.45 -5.05 -16.53
N ASP A 36 6.46 -5.85 -16.96
CA ASP A 36 6.36 -6.33 -18.34
C ASP A 36 6.19 -5.17 -19.33
N LEU A 37 5.30 -4.22 -19.01
CA LEU A 37 5.07 -3.03 -19.82
C LEU A 37 6.34 -2.21 -19.97
N PHE A 38 7.04 -1.94 -18.87
CA PHE A 38 8.28 -1.17 -18.89
C PHE A 38 9.37 -1.88 -19.69
N ALA A 39 9.56 -3.18 -19.45
CA ALA A 39 10.56 -3.97 -20.14
C ALA A 39 10.31 -4.00 -21.66
N ALA A 40 9.05 -4.16 -22.08
CA ALA A 40 8.66 -4.09 -23.49
C ALA A 40 8.96 -2.70 -24.10
N ARG A 41 8.65 -1.61 -23.39
CA ARG A 41 8.94 -0.25 -23.85
C ARG A 41 10.45 0.00 -24.00
N MET A 42 11.26 -0.43 -23.04
CA MET A 42 12.72 -0.25 -23.11
C MET A 42 13.35 -1.10 -24.23
N ARG A 43 12.90 -2.34 -24.44
CA ARG A 43 13.34 -3.16 -25.59
C ARG A 43 13.01 -2.52 -26.93
N ASN A 44 11.83 -1.89 -27.06
CA ASN A 44 11.46 -1.15 -28.27
C ASN A 44 12.33 0.10 -28.51
N CYS A 45 12.98 0.61 -27.46
CA CYS A 45 13.99 1.65 -27.56
C CYS A 45 15.41 1.09 -27.78
N SER A 46 15.52 -0.19 -28.14
CA SER A 46 16.78 -0.91 -28.41
C SER A 46 17.71 -1.02 -27.20
N PHE A 47 17.19 -0.93 -25.97
CA PHE A 47 17.97 -1.26 -24.78
C PHE A 47 18.06 -2.79 -24.59
N ASP A 48 19.20 -3.22 -24.07
CA ASP A 48 19.33 -4.55 -23.48
C ASP A 48 18.68 -4.55 -22.10
N VAL A 49 17.69 -5.43 -21.88
CA VAL A 49 16.81 -5.40 -20.71
C VAL A 49 16.76 -6.77 -20.05
N SER A 50 17.22 -6.81 -18.81
CA SER A 50 17.06 -7.95 -17.90
C SER A 50 15.97 -7.68 -16.85
N CYS A 51 15.26 -8.73 -16.45
CA CYS A 51 14.20 -8.69 -15.44
C CYS A 51 14.48 -9.77 -14.39
N PRO A 52 15.40 -9.55 -13.43
CA PRO A 52 15.70 -10.53 -12.41
C PRO A 52 14.48 -10.77 -11.49
N GLU A 53 14.21 -12.03 -11.21
CA GLU A 53 13.08 -12.45 -10.37
C GLU A 53 13.54 -12.73 -8.94
N PHE A 54 12.62 -12.52 -7.98
CA PHE A 54 12.83 -12.89 -6.58
C PHE A 54 11.50 -13.33 -5.95
N ARG A 55 11.59 -14.22 -4.96
CA ARG A 55 10.42 -14.63 -4.17
C ARG A 55 10.00 -13.48 -3.26
N CYS A 56 8.74 -13.09 -3.33
CA CYS A 56 8.16 -12.04 -2.49
C CYS A 56 6.83 -12.50 -1.89
N ILE A 57 6.45 -11.87 -0.79
CA ILE A 57 5.16 -12.11 -0.14
C ILE A 57 4.09 -11.38 -0.94
N ASP A 58 3.08 -12.13 -1.38
CA ASP A 58 1.84 -11.56 -1.86
C ASP A 58 0.90 -11.34 -0.66
N TRP A 59 0.78 -10.08 -0.24
CA TRP A 59 -0.18 -9.71 0.79
C TRP A 59 -1.45 -9.12 0.17
N ALA A 60 -2.58 -9.72 0.54
CA ALA A 60 -3.91 -9.28 0.16
C ALA A 60 -4.79 -9.08 1.40
N THR A 61 -5.78 -8.19 1.26
CA THR A 61 -6.75 -7.89 2.30
C THR A 61 -8.13 -7.73 1.66
N GLU A 62 -9.15 -8.18 2.36
CA GLU A 62 -10.56 -7.92 2.03
C GLU A 62 -11.08 -6.62 2.69
N GLY A 63 -10.15 -5.84 3.27
CA GLY A 63 -10.45 -4.67 4.08
C GLY A 63 -10.62 -5.02 5.56
N ALA A 64 -10.89 -3.99 6.36
CA ALA A 64 -11.20 -4.14 7.77
C ALA A 64 -12.22 -3.08 8.19
N TRP A 65 -12.89 -3.32 9.31
CA TRP A 65 -13.82 -2.38 9.91
C TRP A 65 -13.72 -2.44 11.42
N LEU A 66 -13.99 -1.31 12.06
CA LEU A 66 -14.09 -1.17 13.50
C LEU A 66 -15.54 -0.84 13.85
N GLN A 67 -16.08 -1.57 14.82
CA GLN A 67 -17.41 -1.30 15.35
C GLN A 67 -17.29 -0.76 16.77
N THR A 68 -17.93 0.38 17.01
CA THR A 68 -18.07 1.00 18.32
C THR A 68 -19.56 1.19 18.63
N THR A 69 -19.88 1.68 19.83
CA THR A 69 -21.24 2.11 20.17
C THR A 69 -21.71 3.31 19.33
N ALA A 70 -20.78 4.10 18.79
CA ALA A 70 -21.06 5.23 17.91
C ALA A 70 -21.29 4.80 16.44
N GLY A 71 -21.03 3.54 16.10
CA GLY A 71 -21.23 3.01 14.75
C GLY A 71 -19.99 2.31 14.18
N ARG A 72 -20.03 2.08 12.86
CA ARG A 72 -19.02 1.33 12.11
C ARG A 72 -18.16 2.29 11.28
N THR A 73 -16.85 2.08 11.34
CA THR A 73 -15.86 2.84 10.55
C THR A 73 -14.97 1.89 9.78
N VAL A 74 -14.59 2.27 8.55
CA VAL A 74 -13.60 1.52 7.77
C VAL A 74 -12.24 1.62 8.44
N ALA A 75 -11.54 0.49 8.57
CA ALA A 75 -10.18 0.42 9.05
C ALA A 75 -9.27 -0.04 7.90
N HIS A 76 -8.05 0.50 7.87
CA HIS A 76 -7.03 0.09 6.92
C HIS A 76 -6.06 -0.85 7.62
N ALA A 77 -6.09 -2.13 7.24
CA ALA A 77 -5.14 -3.10 7.75
C ALA A 77 -3.71 -2.71 7.33
N SER A 78 -2.78 -2.75 8.26
CA SER A 78 -1.36 -2.62 7.91
C SER A 78 -0.93 -3.83 7.08
N PRO A 79 0.00 -3.63 6.11
CA PRO A 79 0.56 -4.74 5.35
C PRO A 79 1.08 -5.85 6.26
N TYR A 80 0.82 -7.10 5.87
CA TYR A 80 1.21 -8.32 6.57
C TYR A 80 0.54 -8.57 7.93
N SER A 81 -0.36 -7.70 8.36
CA SER A 81 -1.18 -7.99 9.54
C SER A 81 -2.06 -9.23 9.30
N PRO A 82 -2.15 -10.14 10.28
CA PRO A 82 -3.12 -11.23 10.21
C PRO A 82 -4.55 -10.68 10.30
N GLY A 83 -5.49 -11.38 9.68
CA GLY A 83 -6.91 -11.12 9.91
C GLY A 83 -7.29 -11.40 11.37
N CYS A 84 -8.22 -10.63 11.92
CA CYS A 84 -8.78 -10.89 13.24
C CYS A 84 -10.28 -10.56 13.28
N ASP A 85 -11.00 -11.27 14.14
CA ASP A 85 -12.35 -10.94 14.57
C ASP A 85 -12.33 -10.96 16.10
N THR A 86 -12.27 -9.78 16.71
CA THR A 86 -12.12 -9.64 18.15
C THR A 86 -12.96 -8.49 18.69
N ARG A 87 -13.27 -8.57 19.98
CA ARG A 87 -14.03 -7.55 20.71
C ARG A 87 -13.28 -7.20 21.98
N GLY A 88 -13.16 -5.91 22.26
CA GLY A 88 -12.44 -5.40 23.42
C GLY A 88 -12.84 -3.99 23.77
N ARG A 89 -12.38 -3.53 24.94
CA ARG A 89 -12.52 -2.12 25.33
C ARG A 89 -11.49 -1.28 24.59
N LEU A 90 -11.94 -0.23 23.92
CA LEU A 90 -11.08 0.75 23.29
C LEU A 90 -10.34 1.57 24.38
N ARG A 91 -9.03 1.71 24.26
CA ARG A 91 -8.22 2.59 25.10
C ARG A 91 -7.39 3.51 24.21
N VAL A 92 -7.24 4.77 24.66
CA VAL A 92 -6.37 5.74 24.02
C VAL A 92 -4.94 5.52 24.53
N ALA A 93 -3.99 5.41 23.62
CA ALA A 93 -2.57 5.35 23.91
C ALA A 93 -1.83 6.28 22.94
N SER A 94 -1.00 7.17 23.49
CA SER A 94 -0.27 8.19 22.73
C SER A 94 1.22 7.88 22.64
N THR A 95 1.75 7.17 23.64
CA THR A 95 3.15 6.79 23.77
C THR A 95 3.33 5.27 23.76
N VAL A 96 4.57 4.82 23.56
CA VAL A 96 4.93 3.40 23.72
C VAL A 96 4.75 2.97 25.17
N ALA A 97 5.08 3.83 26.14
CA ALA A 97 4.88 3.54 27.56
C ALA A 97 3.40 3.32 27.92
N ASP A 98 2.47 4.07 27.31
CA ASP A 98 1.02 3.87 27.50
C ASP A 98 0.59 2.47 27.04
N LEU A 99 1.20 1.97 25.95
CA LEU A 99 0.92 0.64 25.41
C LEU A 99 1.49 -0.47 26.31
N GLU A 100 2.71 -0.29 26.80
CA GLU A 100 3.39 -1.25 27.68
C GLU A 100 2.70 -1.39 29.04
N ALA A 101 2.16 -0.29 29.59
CA ALA A 101 1.46 -0.30 30.86
C ALA A 101 0.02 -0.83 30.77
N ALA A 102 -0.52 -1.00 29.56
CA ALA A 102 -1.92 -1.34 29.37
C ALA A 102 -2.10 -2.86 29.17
N ASP A 103 -3.09 -3.41 29.88
CA ASP A 103 -3.59 -4.77 29.62
C ASP A 103 -4.47 -4.75 28.36
N LEU A 104 -3.83 -4.97 27.20
CA LEU A 104 -4.43 -4.83 25.89
C LEU A 104 -4.55 -6.18 25.17
N ALA A 105 -5.78 -6.50 24.74
CA ALA A 105 -6.02 -7.54 23.74
C ALA A 105 -5.86 -7.02 22.29
N LEU A 106 -5.96 -5.69 22.09
CA LEU A 106 -5.80 -5.01 20.80
C LEU A 106 -5.37 -3.55 21.03
N ALA A 107 -4.33 -3.10 20.33
CA ALA A 107 -3.85 -1.72 20.39
C ALA A 107 -4.13 -0.98 19.08
N LEU A 108 -4.82 0.15 19.14
CA LEU A 108 -4.97 1.08 18.01
C LEU A 108 -4.17 2.34 18.35
N ARG A 109 -3.08 2.59 17.62
CA ARG A 109 -2.36 3.86 17.73
C ARG A 109 -3.03 4.88 16.82
N GLY A 110 -3.90 5.70 17.40
CA GLY A 110 -4.42 6.88 16.71
C GLY A 110 -3.36 7.96 16.67
N LEU A 111 -2.85 8.31 15.49
CA LEU A 111 -2.31 9.66 15.28
C LEU A 111 -3.52 10.58 15.17
N LEU A 112 -4.09 10.99 16.30
CA LEU A 112 -5.07 12.06 16.30
C LEU A 112 -4.34 13.32 15.80
N PRO A 113 -4.78 13.98 14.72
CA PRO A 113 -4.33 15.34 14.46
C PRO A 113 -4.66 16.16 15.72
N GLU A 114 -3.76 17.07 16.11
CA GLU A 114 -4.02 17.95 17.26
C GLU A 114 -5.41 18.57 17.11
N LEU A 115 -6.27 18.33 18.10
CA LEU A 115 -7.56 19.00 18.17
C LEU A 115 -7.28 20.48 18.43
N PRO A 116 -7.83 21.42 17.65
CA PRO A 116 -7.68 22.83 17.96
C PRO A 116 -8.26 23.09 19.35
N GLY A 117 -7.46 23.74 20.21
CA GLY A 117 -7.82 24.10 21.59
C GLY A 117 -8.82 25.24 21.69
#